data_AF-A0A9W8QYW2-F1
#
_entry.id   AF-A0A9W8QYW2-F1
#
_cell.length_a   1.000
_cell.length_b   1.000
_cell.length_c   1.000
_cell.angle_alpha   90.00
_cell.angle_beta   90.00
_cell.angle_gamma   90.00
#
_symmetry.space_group_name_H-M   'P 1'
#
loop_
_entity.id
_entity.type
_entity.pdbx_description
1 polymer ?
#
loop_
_entity_poly.entity_id
_entity_poly.type
_entity_poly.pdbx_seq_one_letter_code
_entity_poly.pdbx_strand_id
1 'polypeptide(L)'
;MPKNDPARIFVPLFDAYAGPARAKHFEDPRLSPVLAKKETLPDRILLVVPGIDILVAEQTEFAERVNAEDEAVGDREVPRVELMHEKELFHGYLEVPDAVIKREVKDRAYSRAIEVLRETHEKYGWAWEG
;
A
#
# COMPACT_ATOMS: atom_id res chain seq x y z
N MET A 1 14.15 -0.44 12.81
CA MET A 1 13.44 0.67 13.48
C MET A 1 14.27 1.94 13.38
N PRO A 2 13.65 3.09 13.09
CA PRO A 2 14.34 4.37 13.03
C PRO A 2 14.99 4.73 14.37
N LYS A 3 16.15 5.41 14.33
CA LYS A 3 16.90 5.79 15.55
C LYS A 3 16.13 6.73 16.47
N ASN A 4 15.25 7.55 15.91
CA ASN A 4 14.36 8.45 16.62
C ASN A 4 12.93 8.09 16.25
N ASP A 5 12.25 7.37 17.14
CA ASP A 5 10.83 7.08 17.00
C ASP A 5 10.05 8.00 17.96
N PRO A 6 9.49 9.13 17.48
CA PRO A 6 8.68 10.01 18.32
C PRO A 6 7.40 9.33 18.84
N ALA A 7 6.95 8.22 18.22
CA ALA A 7 5.82 7.44 18.69
C ALA A 7 6.17 6.50 19.85
N ARG A 8 7.45 6.36 20.20
CA ARG A 8 7.92 5.45 21.26
C ARG A 8 7.27 5.69 22.63
N ILE A 9 6.83 6.92 22.93
CA ILE A 9 6.11 7.27 24.18
C ILE A 9 4.71 6.63 24.19
N PHE A 10 4.10 6.43 23.03
CA PHE A 10 2.77 5.83 22.87
C PHE A 10 2.82 4.31 22.70
N VAL A 11 4.00 3.72 22.44
CA VAL A 11 4.16 2.27 22.30
C VAL A 11 3.61 1.49 23.49
N PRO A 12 3.84 1.88 24.77
CA PRO A 12 3.20 1.21 25.90
C PRO A 12 1.67 1.28 25.89
N LEU A 13 1.09 2.36 25.36
CA LEU A 13 -0.37 2.52 25.22
C LEU A 13 -0.93 1.61 24.11
N PHE A 14 -0.23 1.51 22.98
CA PHE A 14 -0.57 0.56 21.92
C PHE A 14 -0.44 -0.90 22.38
N ASP A 15 0.64 -1.19 23.13
CA ASP A 15 0.93 -2.52 23.64
C ASP A 15 0.02 -2.92 24.82
N ALA A 16 -0.61 -1.97 25.53
CA ALA A 16 -1.54 -2.28 26.62
C ALA A 16 -2.77 -3.09 26.16
N TYR A 17 -3.21 -2.87 24.91
CA TYR A 17 -4.34 -3.59 24.31
C TYR A 17 -3.88 -4.72 23.39
N ALA A 18 -2.83 -4.47 22.60
CA ALA A 18 -2.42 -5.39 21.55
C ALA A 18 -1.22 -6.26 21.92
N GLY A 19 -0.50 -5.99 23.00
CA GLY A 19 0.82 -6.58 23.29
C GLY A 19 0.88 -8.11 23.21
N PRO A 20 0.06 -8.87 23.97
CA PRO A 20 0.06 -10.33 23.90
C PRO A 20 -0.35 -10.87 22.52
N ALA A 21 -1.32 -10.23 21.86
CA ALA A 21 -1.76 -10.63 20.53
C ALA A 21 -0.70 -10.34 19.47
N ARG A 22 -0.09 -9.15 19.52
CA ARG A 22 1.00 -8.71 18.66
C ARG A 22 2.19 -9.66 18.77
N ALA A 23 2.61 -10.03 19.98
CA ALA A 23 3.70 -10.98 20.16
C ALA A 23 3.39 -12.37 19.55
N LYS A 24 2.15 -12.83 19.69
CA LYS A 24 1.70 -14.12 19.16
C LYS A 24 1.55 -14.12 17.63
N HIS A 25 1.22 -12.98 17.04
CA HIS A 25 0.82 -12.86 15.64
C HIS A 25 1.72 -11.89 14.85
N PHE A 26 2.94 -11.65 15.33
CA PHE A 26 3.87 -10.71 14.71
C PHE A 26 4.20 -11.09 13.26
N GLU A 27 4.24 -12.40 12.99
CA GLU A 27 4.51 -12.97 11.67
C GLU A 27 3.22 -13.39 10.93
N ASP A 28 2.04 -12.98 11.41
CA ASP A 28 0.76 -13.36 10.80
C ASP A 28 0.42 -12.40 9.64
N PRO A 29 0.42 -12.86 8.37
CA PRO A 29 0.17 -12.00 7.23
C PRO A 29 -1.25 -11.41 7.21
N ARG A 30 -2.18 -11.92 8.02
CA ARG A 30 -3.52 -11.33 8.19
C ARG A 30 -3.51 -10.09 9.06
N LEU A 31 -2.47 -9.90 9.90
CA LEU A 31 -2.28 -8.71 10.73
C LEU A 31 -1.18 -7.80 10.18
N SER A 32 -0.23 -8.36 9.45
CA SER A 32 0.85 -7.62 8.76
C SER A 32 0.89 -8.02 7.28
N PRO A 33 0.06 -7.42 6.42
CA PRO A 33 -0.09 -7.80 5.01
C PRO A 33 1.20 -7.76 4.19
N VAL A 34 2.19 -6.97 4.63
CA VAL A 34 3.51 -6.95 3.99
C VAL A 34 4.27 -8.27 4.07
N LEU A 35 3.87 -9.16 4.98
CA LEU A 35 4.40 -10.52 5.12
C LEU A 35 3.66 -11.53 4.23
N ALA A 36 2.60 -11.13 3.53
CA ALA A 36 1.82 -12.04 2.71
C ALA A 36 2.69 -12.60 1.57
N LYS A 37 2.58 -13.92 1.36
CA LYS A 37 3.21 -14.61 0.24
C LYS A 37 2.53 -14.23 -1.06
N LYS A 38 3.29 -14.11 -2.15
CA LYS A 38 2.73 -13.66 -3.43
C LYS A 38 1.57 -14.51 -3.95
N GLU A 39 1.55 -15.81 -3.65
CA GLU A 39 0.49 -16.73 -4.10
C GLU A 39 -0.86 -16.44 -3.44
N THR A 40 -0.86 -15.68 -2.35
CA THR A 40 -2.07 -15.27 -1.62
C THR A 40 -2.53 -13.86 -1.98
N LEU A 41 -1.77 -13.15 -2.80
CA LEU A 41 -2.06 -11.77 -3.20
C LEU A 41 -2.91 -11.74 -4.47
N PRO A 42 -3.73 -10.69 -4.65
CA PRO A 42 -4.40 -10.45 -5.92
C PRO A 42 -3.39 -10.23 -7.06
N ASP A 43 -3.86 -10.37 -8.28
CA ASP A 43 -3.02 -10.22 -9.47
C ASP A 43 -2.54 -8.79 -9.71
N ARG A 44 -3.29 -7.76 -9.31
CA ARG A 44 -2.88 -6.37 -9.45
C ARG A 44 -3.20 -5.62 -8.17
N ILE A 45 -2.23 -4.83 -7.72
CA ILE A 45 -2.30 -3.99 -6.52
C ILE A 45 -1.81 -2.61 -6.91
N LEU A 46 -2.58 -1.57 -6.56
CA LEU A 46 -2.14 -0.19 -6.58
C LEU A 46 -1.98 0.29 -5.15
N LEU A 47 -0.78 0.74 -4.78
CA LEU A 47 -0.54 1.43 -3.51
C LEU A 47 -0.31 2.92 -3.80
N VAL A 48 -1.16 3.76 -3.23
CA VAL A 48 -1.01 5.22 -3.25
C VAL A 48 -0.25 5.61 -1.99
N VAL A 49 1.00 6.02 -2.16
CA VAL A 49 1.98 6.21 -1.08
C VAL A 49 2.30 7.69 -0.90
N PRO A 50 1.88 8.34 0.20
CA PRO A 50 2.30 9.69 0.53
C PRO A 50 3.75 9.71 1.05
N GLY A 51 4.58 10.65 0.61
CA GLY A 51 6.00 10.67 0.98
C GLY A 51 6.29 11.18 2.40
N ILE A 52 5.37 11.93 3.01
CA ILE A 52 5.45 12.39 4.40
C ILE A 52 4.63 11.44 5.29
N ASP A 53 5.08 10.19 5.36
CA ASP A 53 4.41 9.11 6.08
C ASP A 53 5.42 8.11 6.64
N ILE A 54 5.15 7.59 7.84
CA ILE A 54 5.97 6.55 8.47
C ILE A 54 5.86 5.20 7.77
N LEU A 55 4.79 4.98 6.99
CA LEU A 55 4.51 3.72 6.30
C LEU A 55 5.20 3.60 4.93
N VAL A 56 5.86 4.65 4.44
CA VAL A 56 6.52 4.65 3.11
C VAL A 56 7.50 3.49 2.96
N ALA A 57 8.34 3.27 3.97
CA ALA A 57 9.37 2.23 3.91
C ALA A 57 8.72 0.84 3.79
N GLU A 58 7.74 0.56 4.64
CA GLU A 58 7.03 -0.72 4.65
C GLU A 58 6.31 -0.99 3.31
N GLN A 59 5.62 0.02 2.76
CA GLN A 59 4.90 -0.12 1.48
C GLN A 59 5.84 -0.29 0.29
N THR A 60 6.98 0.40 0.29
CA THR A 60 7.98 0.32 -0.78
C THR A 60 8.69 -1.03 -0.75
N GLU A 61 9.14 -1.48 0.43
CA GLU A 61 9.79 -2.79 0.61
C GLU A 61 8.85 -3.94 0.23
N PHE A 62 7.55 -3.83 0.55
CA PHE A 62 6.55 -4.81 0.13
C PHE A 62 6.44 -4.91 -1.40
N ALA A 63 6.33 -3.78 -2.09
CA ALA A 63 6.22 -3.77 -3.55
C ALA A 63 7.50 -4.31 -4.21
N GLU A 64 8.67 -3.89 -3.73
CA GLU A 64 9.96 -4.38 -4.22
C GLU A 64 10.09 -5.90 -4.06
N ARG A 65 9.76 -6.43 -2.87
CA ARG A 65 9.82 -7.87 -2.60
C ARG A 65 8.90 -8.64 -3.54
N VAL A 66 7.62 -8.28 -3.61
CA VAL A 66 6.62 -9.02 -4.38
C VAL A 66 6.93 -8.98 -5.88
N ASN A 67 7.32 -7.82 -6.40
CA ASN A 67 7.67 -7.70 -7.81
C ASN A 67 8.95 -8.49 -8.15
N ALA A 68 9.97 -8.46 -7.29
CA ALA A 68 11.17 -9.28 -7.49
C ALA A 68 10.87 -10.79 -7.46
N GLU A 69 9.95 -11.23 -6.59
CA GLU A 69 9.49 -12.62 -6.54
C GLU A 69 8.74 -13.04 -7.82
N ASP A 70 7.99 -12.13 -8.46
CA ASP A 70 7.32 -12.37 -9.75
C ASP A 70 8.29 -12.34 -10.94
N GLU A 71 9.27 -11.43 -10.93
CA GLU A 71 10.31 -11.34 -11.97
C GLU A 71 11.20 -12.59 -12.00
N ALA A 72 11.57 -13.13 -10.84
CA ALA A 72 12.45 -14.30 -10.72
C ALA A 72 11.91 -15.56 -11.41
N VAL A 73 10.59 -15.65 -11.61
CA VAL A 73 9.92 -16.77 -12.30
C VAL A 73 9.42 -16.41 -13.70
N GLY A 74 9.67 -15.17 -14.16
CA GLY A 74 9.27 -14.70 -15.50
C GLY A 74 7.76 -14.62 -15.70
N ASP A 75 7.00 -14.42 -14.62
CA ASP A 75 5.56 -14.71 -14.59
C ASP A 75 4.71 -13.53 -15.09
N ARG A 76 5.30 -12.35 -15.33
CA ARG A 76 4.54 -11.12 -15.61
C ARG A 76 5.29 -10.12 -16.48
N GLU A 77 4.55 -9.46 -17.38
CA GLU A 77 5.01 -8.30 -18.17
C GLU A 77 4.84 -6.97 -17.40
N VAL A 78 3.84 -6.90 -16.52
CA VAL A 78 3.53 -5.73 -15.69
C VAL A 78 3.71 -6.07 -14.21
N PRO A 79 4.35 -5.18 -13.41
CA PRO A 79 4.48 -5.37 -11.96
C PRO A 79 3.13 -5.69 -11.30
N ARG A 80 3.13 -6.63 -10.36
CA ARG A 80 1.94 -6.96 -9.57
C ARG A 80 1.56 -5.80 -8.67
N VAL A 81 2.55 -5.20 -8.00
CA VAL A 81 2.37 -4.06 -7.10
C VAL A 81 2.87 -2.80 -7.77
N GLU A 82 1.95 -1.90 -8.06
CA GLU A 82 2.22 -0.57 -8.60
C GLU A 82 2.26 0.45 -7.45
N LEU A 83 3.32 1.26 -7.40
CA LEU A 83 3.45 2.36 -6.43
C LEU A 83 3.17 3.70 -7.11
N MET A 84 2.17 4.41 -6.63
CA MET A 84 1.96 5.83 -6.94
C MET A 84 2.47 6.68 -5.78
N HIS A 85 3.70 7.19 -5.92
CA HIS A 85 4.38 7.92 -4.84
C HIS A 85 4.17 9.44 -4.97
N GLU A 86 3.42 10.00 -4.02
CA GLU A 86 3.17 11.44 -3.88
C GLU A 86 4.08 12.04 -2.80
N LYS A 87 5.31 12.38 -3.19
CA LYS A 87 6.44 12.69 -2.28
C LYS A 87 6.16 13.78 -1.25
N GLU A 88 5.36 14.77 -1.61
CA GLU A 88 5.11 15.97 -0.79
C GLU A 88 3.83 15.88 0.04
N LEU A 89 3.09 14.77 -0.04
CA LEU A 89 1.81 14.58 0.64
C LEU A 89 1.98 13.80 1.93
N PHE A 90 1.09 14.05 2.89
CA PHE A 90 1.12 13.43 4.22
C PHE A 90 0.15 12.25 4.33
N HIS A 91 0.30 11.47 5.41
CA HIS A 91 -0.58 10.35 5.72
C HIS A 91 -2.07 10.74 5.70
N GLY A 92 -2.86 10.08 4.84
CA GLY A 92 -4.30 10.33 4.73
C GLY A 92 -4.69 11.61 3.96
N TYR A 93 -3.80 12.17 3.13
CA TYR A 93 -4.09 13.38 2.34
C TYR A 93 -5.36 13.29 1.44
N LEU A 94 -5.79 12.08 1.08
CA LEU A 94 -7.01 11.86 0.28
C LEU A 94 -8.28 12.19 1.06
N GLU A 95 -8.24 12.04 2.39
CA GLU A 95 -9.42 12.12 3.27
C GLU A 95 -9.70 13.53 3.80
N VAL A 96 -8.72 14.44 3.73
CA VAL A 96 -8.89 15.81 4.24
C VAL A 96 -9.73 16.67 3.28
N PRO A 97 -10.38 17.76 3.73
CA PRO A 97 -11.17 18.61 2.83
C PRO A 97 -10.37 19.23 1.67
N ASP A 98 -11.07 19.58 0.58
CA ASP A 98 -10.46 20.19 -0.62
C ASP A 98 -9.77 21.54 -0.36
N ALA A 99 -10.14 22.21 0.75
CA ALA A 99 -9.49 23.42 1.21
C ALA A 99 -8.05 23.18 1.72
N VAL A 100 -7.72 21.96 2.15
CA VAL A 100 -6.39 21.57 2.63
C VAL A 100 -5.57 20.98 1.50
N ILE A 101 -6.13 20.00 0.79
CA ILE A 101 -5.51 19.38 -0.38
C ILE A 101 -6.46 19.55 -1.55
N LYS A 102 -6.00 20.26 -2.59
CA LYS A 102 -6.78 20.53 -3.78
C LYS A 102 -7.31 19.25 -4.42
N ARG A 103 -8.56 19.30 -4.88
CA ARG A 103 -9.25 18.17 -5.51
C ARG A 103 -8.45 17.57 -6.67
N GLU A 104 -7.81 18.41 -7.49
CA GLU A 104 -7.04 17.96 -8.65
C GLU A 104 -5.81 17.11 -8.27
N VAL A 105 -5.32 17.20 -7.03
CA VAL A 105 -4.26 16.33 -6.51
C VAL A 105 -4.83 14.96 -6.14
N LYS A 106 -6.00 14.92 -5.50
CA LYS A 106 -6.67 13.66 -5.13
C LYS A 106 -7.19 12.91 -6.36
N ASP A 107 -7.69 13.66 -7.35
CA ASP A 107 -8.21 13.11 -8.60
C ASP A 107 -7.15 12.31 -9.38
N ARG A 108 -5.85 12.55 -9.16
CA ARG A 108 -4.78 11.74 -9.76
C ARG A 108 -4.82 10.30 -9.26
N ALA A 109 -4.89 10.12 -7.94
CA ALA A 109 -4.97 8.80 -7.32
C ALA A 109 -6.29 8.11 -7.69
N TYR A 110 -7.38 8.87 -7.70
CA TYR A 110 -8.69 8.36 -8.10
C TYR A 110 -8.73 7.89 -9.56
N SER A 111 -8.21 8.72 -10.47
CA SER A 111 -8.14 8.38 -11.90
C SER A 111 -7.28 7.14 -12.12
N ARG A 112 -6.12 7.05 -11.46
CA ARG A 112 -5.26 5.87 -11.60
C ARG A 112 -5.92 4.60 -11.04
N ALA A 113 -6.64 4.70 -9.93
CA ALA A 113 -7.39 3.58 -9.39
C ALA A 113 -8.45 3.06 -10.39
N ILE A 114 -9.19 3.97 -11.05
CA ILE A 114 -10.14 3.60 -12.11
C ILE A 114 -9.41 2.91 -13.27
N GLU A 115 -8.27 3.43 -13.70
CA GLU A 115 -7.50 2.82 -14.79
C GLU A 115 -7.02 1.41 -14.44
N VAL A 116 -6.46 1.20 -13.25
CA VAL A 116 -6.01 -0.13 -12.79
C VAL A 116 -7.18 -1.11 -12.76
N LEU A 117 -8.35 -0.68 -12.28
CA LEU A 117 -9.54 -1.51 -12.30
C LEU A 117 -9.95 -1.83 -13.74
N ARG A 118 -10.02 -0.84 -14.63
CA ARG A 118 -10.39 -1.04 -16.03
C ARG A 118 -9.43 -2.01 -16.73
N GLU A 119 -8.12 -1.76 -16.64
CA GLU A 119 -7.06 -2.65 -17.18
C GLU A 119 -7.21 -4.09 -16.66
N THR A 120 -7.51 -4.24 -15.37
CA THR A 120 -7.68 -5.55 -14.74
C THR A 120 -8.91 -6.27 -15.27
N HIS A 121 -10.05 -5.59 -15.41
CA HIS A 121 -11.26 -6.23 -15.93
C HIS A 121 -11.14 -6.55 -17.42
N GLU A 122 -10.54 -5.66 -18.21
CA GLU A 122 -10.31 -5.87 -19.65
C GLU A 122 -9.45 -7.11 -19.90
N LYS A 123 -8.42 -7.32 -19.07
CA LYS A 123 -7.60 -8.56 -19.08
C LYS A 123 -8.45 -9.83 -18.93
N TYR A 124 -9.55 -9.78 -18.19
CA TYR A 124 -10.47 -10.90 -17.97
C TYR A 124 -11.72 -10.86 -18.85
N GLY A 125 -11.70 -10.06 -19.93
CA GLY A 125 -12.74 -10.06 -20.95
C GLY A 125 -13.98 -9.22 -20.62
N TRP A 126 -13.91 -8.36 -19.61
CA TRP A 126 -14.97 -7.40 -19.30
C TRP A 126 -14.52 -5.97 -19.62
N ALA A 127 -15.34 -5.24 -20.38
CA ALA A 127 -15.11 -3.84 -20.70
C ALA A 127 -16.35 -3.02 -20.29
N TRP A 128 -16.12 -1.82 -19.75
CA TRP A 128 -17.18 -0.87 -19.45
C TRP A 128 -17.56 -0.10 -20.72
N GLU A 129 -18.82 -0.21 -21.17
CA GLU A 129 -19.29 0.38 -22.44
C GLU A 129 -19.91 1.78 -22.32
N GLY A 130 -20.07 2.32 -21.10
CA GLY A 130 -20.64 3.65 -20.87
C GLY A 130 -21.84 3.65 -19.93
#